data_AF-A0A7J5W5N6-F1
#
_entry.id   AF-A0A7J5W5N6-F1
#
_cell.length_a   1.000
_cell.length_b   1.000
_cell.length_c   1.000
_cell.angle_alpha   90.00
_cell.angle_beta   90.00
_cell.angle_gamma   90.00
#
_symmetry.space_group_name_H-M   'P 1'
#
loop_
_entity.id
_entity.type
_entity.pdbx_description
1 polymer ?
#
loop_
_entity_poly.entity_id
_entity_poly.type
_entity_poly.pdbx_seq_one_letter_code
_entity_poly.pdbx_strand_id
1 'polypeptide(L)'
;MGKKLLIRDLTLRDGQQSLFATRMNQQQIDRVLPLYREAGFYAMEVWGGAVPDSVMRYLNENPWHRLEKIKEGVGDTSKLTALSRGRNLFGYNPYPDDVIDGFNRNAIKSGVSIMRIFDALNDTDNIGSTIKSVKENGGIADCAICYTVDPYFSTMKKLKAILQAKPLQTHIFTDQYYLSLALELQEMGADMISIKDMAGLIPPLRAGRLVRLFKKNLSIPVDFHTHCTPGYGLASTLMAIVNGADIVDTNIMSFSGGTAGASFEIIQLFCDRMNIDTGVNLEAVVKIDAVLREIRLELAEFDQYKEFPKEFNILTDKLPKDINEMFELAIAYAKSDKEEDLLTTCSRIESYFNFPEPDEKVKEAEVPGGMYSNMLAQLKQLKLEKLLPRTLELIPSVRMDAGCPPLVTPTSQIVGVQAVNCAIDESKGQPIYTTKSIQFVNLVKGIYGKTPLPVDPEFRYKIAGVKEETPYDPRFYKRQENPVFHEYGGVKLAADEKEELLLELFPAVAYDFLKRRVEQNYLDEIHRIEDEKRAIFEAEKQAYEQLSPEEKEKRLIEGLYHYDWTTEDGDTLGHS
;
A
#
# COMPACT_ATOMS: atom_id res chain seq x y z
N MET A 1 -33.20 5.50 15.51
CA MET A 1 -32.33 5.02 14.42
C MET A 1 -31.19 4.24 15.06
N GLY A 2 -30.87 3.04 14.55
CA GLY A 2 -29.73 2.26 15.03
C GLY A 2 -28.40 2.99 14.82
N LYS A 3 -27.34 2.56 15.52
CA LYS A 3 -25.99 3.08 15.24
C LYS A 3 -25.57 2.58 13.85
N LYS A 4 -24.95 3.46 13.07
CA LYS A 4 -24.41 3.12 11.74
C LYS A 4 -22.88 3.04 11.84
N LEU A 5 -22.30 2.03 11.21
CA LEU A 5 -20.86 1.88 11.04
C LEU A 5 -20.54 1.82 9.55
N LEU A 6 -19.57 2.60 9.09
CA LEU A 6 -19.14 2.57 7.70
C LEU A 6 -17.98 1.58 7.54
N ILE A 7 -18.00 0.80 6.46
CA ILE A 7 -16.98 -0.21 6.20
C ILE A 7 -16.15 0.21 4.99
N ARG A 8 -14.83 0.28 5.19
CA ARG A 8 -13.86 0.39 4.10
C ARG A 8 -13.26 -0.99 3.83
N ASP A 9 -13.55 -1.56 2.67
CA ASP A 9 -12.92 -2.81 2.24
C ASP A 9 -11.48 -2.55 1.75
N LEU A 10 -10.52 -3.35 2.23
CA LEU A 10 -9.11 -3.26 1.87
C LEU A 10 -8.63 -4.41 0.97
N THR A 11 -9.53 -5.31 0.56
CA THR A 11 -9.17 -6.59 -0.04
C THR A 11 -8.35 -6.44 -1.32
N LEU A 12 -8.76 -5.53 -2.20
CA LEU A 12 -8.11 -5.29 -3.48
C LEU A 12 -6.83 -4.43 -3.39
N ARG A 13 -6.44 -3.93 -2.20
CA ARG A 13 -5.19 -3.18 -1.97
C ARG A 13 -4.39 -3.80 -0.84
N ASP A 14 -4.71 -3.48 0.41
CA ASP A 14 -3.90 -3.89 1.57
C ASP A 14 -3.99 -5.38 1.86
N GLY A 15 -5.15 -6.00 1.66
CA GLY A 15 -5.33 -7.46 1.84
C GLY A 15 -4.38 -8.25 0.94
N GLN A 16 -4.41 -7.97 -0.37
CA GLN A 16 -3.49 -8.60 -1.30
C GLN A 16 -2.02 -8.21 -1.10
N GLN A 17 -1.76 -6.99 -0.63
CA GLN A 17 -0.40 -6.52 -0.36
C GLN A 17 0.19 -7.28 0.82
N SER A 18 -0.60 -7.49 1.87
CA SER A 18 -0.22 -8.22 3.07
C SER A 18 -0.02 -9.71 2.82
N LEU A 19 -0.97 -10.38 2.16
CA LEU A 19 -0.99 -11.84 2.07
C LEU A 19 -0.29 -12.40 0.82
N PHE A 20 -0.32 -11.67 -0.30
CA PHE A 20 0.08 -12.17 -1.62
C PHE A 20 1.12 -11.29 -2.31
N ALA A 21 1.85 -10.46 -1.56
CA ALA A 21 2.89 -9.57 -2.08
C ALA A 21 2.43 -8.69 -3.26
N THR A 22 1.15 -8.29 -3.29
CA THR A 22 0.56 -7.46 -4.35
C THR A 22 0.65 -8.12 -5.74
N ARG A 23 0.32 -9.42 -5.82
CA ARG A 23 0.39 -10.23 -7.06
C ARG A 23 -0.94 -10.51 -7.73
N MET A 24 -2.04 -9.93 -7.24
CA MET A 24 -3.35 -10.07 -7.89
C MET A 24 -3.35 -9.26 -9.21
N ASN A 25 -3.62 -9.94 -10.32
CA ASN A 25 -3.62 -9.37 -11.67
C ASN A 25 -4.97 -8.74 -12.05
N GLN A 26 -5.02 -8.01 -13.16
CA GLN A 26 -6.25 -7.30 -13.56
C GLN A 26 -7.40 -8.26 -13.85
N GLN A 27 -7.14 -9.40 -14.50
CA GLN A 27 -8.17 -10.38 -14.84
C GLN A 27 -8.84 -10.99 -13.58
N GLN A 28 -8.05 -11.22 -12.54
CA GLN A 28 -8.54 -11.66 -11.23
C GLN A 28 -9.40 -10.59 -10.56
N ILE A 29 -8.96 -9.33 -10.61
CA ILE A 29 -9.73 -8.19 -10.08
C ILE A 29 -11.07 -8.06 -10.82
N ASP A 30 -11.06 -8.14 -12.15
CA ASP A 30 -12.27 -7.97 -12.98
C ASP A 30 -13.38 -8.96 -12.62
N ARG A 31 -13.04 -10.18 -12.18
CA ARG A 31 -14.00 -11.22 -11.75
C ARG A 31 -14.87 -10.78 -10.57
N VAL A 32 -14.37 -9.90 -9.69
CA VAL A 32 -15.08 -9.50 -8.46
C VAL A 32 -15.73 -8.12 -8.55
N LEU A 33 -15.38 -7.27 -9.53
CA LEU A 33 -15.89 -5.89 -9.60
C LEU A 33 -17.42 -5.76 -9.66
N PRO A 34 -18.15 -6.57 -10.46
CA PRO A 34 -19.61 -6.49 -10.47
C PRO A 34 -20.23 -6.84 -9.12
N LEU A 35 -19.63 -7.78 -8.39
CA LEU A 35 -20.09 -8.18 -7.06
C LEU A 35 -19.79 -7.10 -6.02
N TYR A 36 -18.62 -6.44 -6.11
CA TYR A 36 -18.31 -5.30 -5.27
C TYR A 36 -19.24 -4.11 -5.50
N ARG A 37 -19.66 -3.87 -6.76
CA ARG A 37 -20.71 -2.89 -7.05
C ARG A 37 -21.99 -3.21 -6.29
N GLU A 38 -22.42 -4.48 -6.30
CA GLU A 38 -23.62 -4.95 -5.59
C GLU A 38 -23.47 -4.93 -4.05
N ALA A 39 -22.25 -5.12 -3.53
CA ALA A 39 -21.95 -5.15 -2.10
C ALA A 39 -22.18 -3.80 -1.42
N GLY A 40 -21.84 -2.70 -2.10
CA GLY A 40 -22.14 -1.35 -1.63
C GLY A 40 -21.38 -0.92 -0.37
N PHE A 41 -20.10 -1.29 -0.26
CA PHE A 41 -19.23 -0.80 0.82
C PHE A 41 -19.18 0.74 0.82
N TYR A 42 -18.95 1.37 1.98
CA TYR A 42 -18.78 2.82 2.05
C TYR A 42 -17.62 3.30 1.17
N ALA A 43 -16.51 2.58 1.26
CA ALA A 43 -15.34 2.79 0.45
C ALA A 43 -14.60 1.47 0.18
N MET A 44 -13.80 1.47 -0.88
CA MET A 44 -12.87 0.39 -1.20
C MET A 44 -11.50 0.99 -1.39
N GLU A 45 -10.53 0.55 -0.60
CA GLU A 45 -9.14 0.89 -0.85
C GLU A 45 -8.58 -0.04 -1.92
N VAL A 46 -8.22 0.54 -3.06
CA VAL A 46 -7.91 -0.21 -4.29
C VAL A 46 -6.59 0.23 -4.93
N TRP A 47 -6.00 1.34 -4.45
CA TRP A 47 -4.81 1.91 -5.07
C TRP A 47 -3.86 2.59 -4.08
N GLY A 48 -2.74 3.09 -4.59
CA GLY A 48 -1.62 3.54 -3.78
C GLY A 48 -0.90 2.39 -3.06
N GLY A 49 -0.18 2.70 -1.99
CA GLY A 49 0.75 1.75 -1.36
C GLY A 49 1.74 1.16 -2.38
N ALA A 50 1.90 -0.16 -2.38
CA ALA A 50 2.80 -0.86 -3.30
C ALA A 50 2.19 -1.13 -4.69
N VAL A 51 0.89 -0.87 -4.90
CA VAL A 51 0.20 -1.24 -6.14
C VAL A 51 0.86 -0.63 -7.38
N PRO A 52 1.13 0.69 -7.47
CA PRO A 52 1.70 1.26 -8.69
C PRO A 52 3.04 0.63 -9.13
N ASP A 53 3.96 0.40 -8.20
CA ASP A 53 5.24 -0.29 -8.48
C ASP A 53 5.01 -1.75 -8.85
N SER A 54 4.25 -2.47 -8.03
CA SER A 54 4.15 -3.92 -8.11
C SER A 54 3.54 -4.39 -9.42
N VAL A 55 2.47 -3.73 -9.88
CA VAL A 55 1.76 -4.15 -11.10
C VAL A 55 2.60 -3.93 -12.35
N MET A 56 3.38 -2.84 -12.41
CA MET A 56 4.32 -2.61 -13.51
C MET A 56 5.46 -3.63 -13.47
N ARG A 57 6.06 -3.80 -12.30
CA ARG A 57 7.28 -4.60 -12.12
C ARG A 57 7.05 -6.09 -12.34
N TYR A 58 5.96 -6.61 -11.81
CA TYR A 58 5.75 -8.06 -11.70
C TYR A 58 4.63 -8.59 -12.58
N LEU A 59 3.65 -7.75 -12.91
CA LEU A 59 2.48 -8.16 -13.70
C LEU A 59 2.52 -7.58 -15.12
N ASN A 60 3.44 -6.65 -15.39
CA ASN A 60 3.51 -5.91 -16.65
C ASN A 60 2.18 -5.21 -17.00
N GLU A 61 1.52 -4.66 -15.99
CA GLU A 61 0.22 -3.97 -16.13
C GLU A 61 0.34 -2.47 -15.82
N ASN A 62 -0.51 -1.65 -16.47
CA ASN A 62 -0.55 -0.22 -16.21
C ASN A 62 -1.40 0.09 -14.96
N PRO A 63 -0.84 0.75 -13.93
CA PRO A 63 -1.57 1.03 -12.71
C PRO A 63 -2.72 2.02 -12.90
N TRP A 64 -2.60 2.99 -13.82
CA TRP A 64 -3.66 3.95 -14.12
C TRP A 64 -4.87 3.27 -14.75
N HIS A 65 -4.61 2.42 -15.73
CA HIS A 65 -5.64 1.57 -16.33
C HIS A 65 -6.31 0.68 -15.29
N ARG A 66 -5.55 0.10 -14.35
CA ARG A 66 -6.12 -0.69 -13.25
C ARG A 66 -7.14 0.10 -12.43
N LEU A 67 -6.82 1.32 -12.00
CA LEU A 67 -7.80 2.13 -11.29
C LEU A 67 -9.03 2.41 -12.16
N GLU A 68 -8.84 2.83 -13.41
CA GLU A 68 -9.94 3.17 -14.31
C GLU A 68 -10.88 1.99 -14.53
N LYS A 69 -10.33 0.78 -14.70
CA LYS A 69 -11.11 -0.47 -14.78
C LYS A 69 -11.88 -0.76 -13.49
N ILE A 70 -11.26 -0.55 -12.33
CA ILE A 70 -11.95 -0.70 -11.03
C ILE A 70 -13.07 0.33 -10.90
N LYS A 71 -12.84 1.59 -11.29
CA LYS A 71 -13.85 2.65 -11.29
C LYS A 71 -15.01 2.33 -12.23
N GLU A 72 -14.71 1.86 -13.43
CA GLU A 72 -15.71 1.41 -14.40
C GLU A 72 -16.53 0.24 -13.84
N GLY A 73 -15.87 -0.76 -13.25
CA GLY A 73 -16.52 -1.98 -12.74
C GLY A 73 -17.34 -1.76 -11.47
N VAL A 74 -16.91 -0.89 -10.56
CA VAL A 74 -17.64 -0.59 -9.31
C VAL A 74 -18.65 0.54 -9.52
N GLY A 75 -18.34 1.56 -10.32
CA GLY A 75 -19.19 2.74 -10.50
C GLY A 75 -19.14 3.69 -9.31
N ASP A 76 -20.29 4.22 -8.89
CA ASP A 76 -20.41 5.19 -7.79
C ASP A 76 -20.99 4.58 -6.50
N THR A 77 -21.21 3.25 -6.46
CA THR A 77 -21.77 2.58 -5.27
C THR A 77 -20.83 2.59 -4.08
N SER A 78 -19.52 2.62 -4.33
CA SER A 78 -18.47 2.72 -3.31
C SER A 78 -17.46 3.80 -3.69
N LYS A 79 -16.99 4.56 -2.70
CA LYS A 79 -15.88 5.51 -2.90
C LYS A 79 -14.58 4.73 -3.10
N LEU A 80 -13.77 5.11 -4.09
CA LEU A 80 -12.45 4.52 -4.25
C LEU A 80 -11.44 5.28 -3.38
N THR A 81 -10.68 4.53 -2.59
CA THR A 81 -9.62 5.05 -1.72
C THR A 81 -8.25 4.68 -2.28
N ALA A 82 -7.32 5.64 -2.26
CA ALA A 82 -5.90 5.40 -2.46
C ALA A 82 -5.09 5.75 -1.21
N LEU A 83 -4.03 5.00 -0.93
CA LEU A 83 -3.06 5.30 0.13
C LEU A 83 -1.83 6.03 -0.44
N SER A 84 -1.57 7.25 0.01
CA SER A 84 -0.40 8.03 -0.38
C SER A 84 0.39 8.52 0.84
N ARG A 85 1.71 8.69 0.69
CA ARG A 85 2.54 9.38 1.68
C ARG A 85 2.57 10.85 1.34
N GLY A 86 2.28 11.73 2.30
CA GLY A 86 2.16 13.19 2.17
C GLY A 86 2.98 13.82 1.04
N ARG A 87 4.14 14.38 1.36
CA ARG A 87 5.03 15.02 0.38
C ARG A 87 5.86 14.02 -0.42
N ASN A 88 6.05 12.81 0.10
CA ASN A 88 6.93 11.80 -0.49
C ASN A 88 6.24 10.89 -1.51
N LEU A 89 4.91 10.91 -1.63
CA LEU A 89 4.12 10.03 -2.49
C LEU A 89 4.62 8.57 -2.44
N PHE A 90 5.30 8.10 -3.49
CA PHE A 90 5.91 6.77 -3.57
C PHE A 90 7.44 6.78 -3.64
N GLY A 91 8.08 7.95 -3.55
CA GLY A 91 9.53 8.13 -3.50
C GLY A 91 10.13 8.14 -2.08
N TYR A 92 11.46 8.17 -2.02
CA TYR A 92 12.20 8.37 -0.75
C TYR A 92 12.32 9.84 -0.38
N ASN A 93 12.59 10.71 -1.35
CA ASN A 93 12.71 12.15 -1.10
C ASN A 93 11.35 12.86 -1.23
N PRO A 94 11.14 13.98 -0.53
CA PRO A 94 9.97 14.83 -0.75
C PRO A 94 9.90 15.37 -2.19
N TYR A 95 8.69 15.42 -2.75
CA TYR A 95 8.43 15.99 -4.08
C TYR A 95 8.02 17.47 -3.99
N PRO A 96 8.28 18.26 -5.05
CA PRO A 96 7.71 19.60 -5.18
C PRO A 96 6.18 19.55 -5.38
N ASP A 97 5.51 20.66 -5.07
CA ASP A 97 4.05 20.74 -5.05
C ASP A 97 3.41 20.48 -6.43
N ASP A 98 4.10 20.74 -7.54
CA ASP A 98 3.60 20.48 -8.91
C ASP A 98 3.48 18.97 -9.21
N VAL A 99 4.41 18.16 -8.69
CA VAL A 99 4.34 16.69 -8.82
C VAL A 99 3.24 16.13 -7.92
N ILE A 100 3.09 16.69 -6.71
CA ILE A 100 2.00 16.32 -5.79
C ILE A 100 0.65 16.62 -6.40
N ASP A 101 0.48 17.81 -6.97
CA ASP A 101 -0.76 18.19 -7.63
C ASP A 101 -1.02 17.38 -8.90
N GLY A 102 0.01 17.15 -9.72
CA GLY A 102 -0.08 16.25 -10.88
C GLY A 102 -0.58 14.86 -10.48
N PHE A 103 -0.01 14.27 -9.44
CA PHE A 103 -0.43 12.96 -8.94
C PHE A 103 -1.89 12.96 -8.44
N ASN A 104 -2.24 13.86 -7.53
CA ASN A 104 -3.58 13.89 -6.93
C ASN A 104 -4.66 14.18 -7.97
N ARG A 105 -4.42 15.15 -8.86
CA ARG A 105 -5.34 15.49 -9.95
C ARG A 105 -5.59 14.29 -10.86
N ASN A 106 -4.54 13.58 -11.27
CA ASN A 106 -4.69 12.40 -12.13
C ASN A 106 -5.35 11.24 -11.38
N ALA A 107 -5.04 11.03 -10.10
CA ALA A 107 -5.67 9.99 -9.29
C ALA A 107 -7.18 10.23 -9.13
N ILE A 108 -7.58 11.45 -8.82
CA ILE A 108 -9.00 11.83 -8.65
C ILE A 108 -9.74 11.75 -9.98
N LYS A 109 -9.16 12.29 -11.08
CA LYS A 109 -9.74 12.16 -12.43
C LYS A 109 -9.94 10.71 -12.87
N SER A 110 -9.08 9.81 -12.41
CA SER A 110 -9.13 8.40 -12.76
C SER A 110 -10.09 7.60 -11.87
N GLY A 111 -10.65 8.21 -10.81
CA GLY A 111 -11.73 7.64 -9.99
C GLY A 111 -11.51 7.66 -8.48
N VAL A 112 -10.34 8.06 -7.96
CA VAL A 112 -10.12 8.18 -6.50
C VAL A 112 -11.04 9.24 -5.92
N SER A 113 -11.81 8.84 -4.90
CA SER A 113 -12.70 9.73 -4.14
C SER A 113 -12.08 10.11 -2.80
N ILE A 114 -11.36 9.19 -2.15
CA ILE A 114 -10.70 9.41 -0.86
C ILE A 114 -9.20 9.22 -1.04
N MET A 115 -8.41 10.23 -0.70
CA MET A 115 -6.97 10.08 -0.57
C MET A 115 -6.65 9.90 0.91
N ARG A 116 -6.21 8.70 1.30
CA ARG A 116 -5.66 8.45 2.63
C ARG A 116 -4.20 8.89 2.64
N ILE A 117 -3.89 9.91 3.41
CA ILE A 117 -2.61 10.60 3.44
C ILE A 117 -1.94 10.37 4.79
N PHE A 118 -0.75 9.77 4.80
CA PHE A 118 0.06 9.63 6.02
C PHE A 118 1.45 10.22 5.81
N ASP A 119 2.14 10.53 6.90
CA ASP A 119 3.57 10.82 6.90
C ASP A 119 4.31 9.79 7.75
N ALA A 120 5.49 9.35 7.31
CA ALA A 120 6.22 8.29 7.99
C ALA A 120 6.86 8.72 9.31
N LEU A 121 6.94 10.03 9.57
CA LEU A 121 7.41 10.66 10.80
C LEU A 121 6.26 11.18 11.67
N ASN A 122 5.01 11.10 11.18
CA ASN A 122 3.86 11.87 11.67
C ASN A 122 4.10 13.40 11.61
N ASP A 123 4.89 13.87 10.64
CA ASP A 123 5.06 15.30 10.39
C ASP A 123 3.86 15.85 9.61
N THR A 124 3.05 16.66 10.27
CA THR A 124 1.85 17.31 9.69
C THR A 124 2.20 18.30 8.59
N ASP A 125 3.37 18.96 8.65
CA ASP A 125 3.83 19.90 7.63
C ASP A 125 4.05 19.22 6.26
N ASN A 126 4.36 17.91 6.26
CA ASN A 126 4.49 17.09 5.06
C ASN A 126 3.14 16.68 4.45
N ILE A 127 2.03 16.89 5.14
CA ILE A 127 0.70 16.45 4.70
C ILE A 127 -0.08 17.64 4.08
N GLY A 128 0.23 18.87 4.51
CA GLY A 128 -0.52 20.08 4.14
C GLY A 128 -0.70 20.33 2.64
N SER A 129 0.36 20.16 1.82
CA SER A 129 0.26 20.37 0.36
C SER A 129 -0.65 19.33 -0.30
N THR A 130 -0.60 18.09 0.18
CA THR A 130 -1.43 16.99 -0.32
C THR A 130 -2.89 17.17 0.08
N ILE A 131 -3.19 17.63 1.32
CA ILE A 131 -4.56 17.99 1.73
C ILE A 131 -5.12 19.04 0.78
N LYS A 132 -4.38 20.14 0.58
CA LYS A 132 -4.80 21.23 -0.28
C LYS A 132 -5.11 20.73 -1.70
N SER A 133 -4.15 20.03 -2.33
CA SER A 133 -4.31 19.54 -3.69
C SER A 133 -5.47 18.54 -3.83
N VAL A 134 -5.64 17.61 -2.89
CA VAL A 134 -6.78 16.67 -2.92
C VAL A 134 -8.12 17.42 -2.90
N LYS A 135 -8.26 18.42 -2.02
CA LYS A 135 -9.50 19.20 -1.91
C LYS A 135 -9.75 20.08 -3.14
N GLU A 136 -8.71 20.75 -3.66
CA GLU A 136 -8.82 21.58 -4.87
C GLU A 136 -9.25 20.76 -6.11
N ASN A 137 -8.89 19.48 -6.15
CA ASN A 137 -9.30 18.56 -7.19
C ASN A 137 -10.63 17.82 -6.90
N GLY A 138 -11.33 18.16 -5.80
CA GLY A 138 -12.65 17.62 -5.45
C GLY A 138 -12.65 16.28 -4.71
N GLY A 139 -11.49 15.83 -4.22
CA GLY A 139 -11.36 14.63 -3.40
C GLY A 139 -11.58 14.87 -1.91
N ILE A 140 -11.66 13.77 -1.15
CA ILE A 140 -11.80 13.76 0.31
C ILE A 140 -10.43 13.46 0.94
N ALA A 141 -9.97 14.31 1.84
CA ALA A 141 -8.69 14.13 2.54
C ALA A 141 -8.89 13.32 3.83
N ASP A 142 -8.42 12.07 3.82
CA ASP A 142 -8.35 11.19 4.99
C ASP A 142 -6.94 11.23 5.58
N CYS A 143 -6.74 11.99 6.64
CA CYS A 143 -5.40 12.13 7.23
C CYS A 143 -5.15 11.04 8.27
N ALA A 144 -4.17 10.19 7.97
CA ALA A 144 -3.84 9.02 8.76
C ALA A 144 -2.65 9.29 9.69
N ILE A 145 -2.87 9.11 10.98
CA ILE A 145 -1.84 9.20 12.01
C ILE A 145 -1.27 7.79 12.24
N CYS A 146 0.02 7.60 11.98
CA CYS A 146 0.68 6.31 12.18
C CYS A 146 0.78 6.02 13.68
N TYR A 147 0.12 4.95 14.11
CA TYR A 147 0.23 4.47 15.48
C TYR A 147 1.55 3.70 15.67
N THR A 148 2.19 3.94 16.81
CA THR A 148 3.38 3.22 17.25
C THR A 148 3.48 3.24 18.77
N VAL A 149 4.26 2.29 19.30
CA VAL A 149 4.60 2.22 20.72
C VAL A 149 5.95 2.84 21.03
N ASP A 150 6.14 3.22 22.30
CA ASP A 150 7.42 3.70 22.84
C ASP A 150 8.47 2.58 22.73
N PRO A 151 9.75 2.90 22.42
CA PRO A 151 10.77 1.86 22.31
C PRO A 151 10.98 1.09 23.61
N TYR A 152 10.90 -0.25 23.54
CA TYR A 152 11.21 -1.10 24.68
C TYR A 152 12.71 -1.14 24.99
N PHE A 153 13.06 -0.88 26.25
CA PHE A 153 14.43 -0.99 26.77
C PHE A 153 14.50 -2.02 27.91
N SER A 154 15.46 -2.94 27.83
CA SER A 154 15.71 -3.94 28.88
C SER A 154 16.06 -3.30 30.23
N THR A 155 15.75 -3.98 31.32
CA THR A 155 16.00 -3.51 32.69
C THR A 155 17.45 -3.12 32.93
N MET A 156 18.39 -3.90 32.39
CA MET A 156 19.83 -3.61 32.48
C MET A 156 20.21 -2.29 31.78
N LYS A 157 19.59 -2.01 30.62
CA LYS A 157 19.83 -0.78 29.87
C LYS A 157 19.23 0.44 30.56
N LYS A 158 18.04 0.29 31.16
CA LYS A 158 17.43 1.31 32.04
C LYS A 158 18.33 1.64 33.23
N LEU A 159 18.85 0.62 33.92
CA LEU A 159 19.76 0.82 35.05
C LEU A 159 21.06 1.52 34.64
N LYS A 160 21.65 1.12 33.51
CA LYS A 160 22.86 1.76 32.95
C LYS A 160 22.62 3.23 32.60
N ALA A 161 21.48 3.57 32.00
CA ALA A 161 21.12 4.94 31.66
C ALA A 161 20.97 5.84 32.90
N ILE A 162 20.36 5.30 33.97
CA ILE A 162 20.26 5.98 35.28
C ILE A 162 21.66 6.22 35.86
N LEU A 163 22.55 5.21 35.84
CA LEU A 163 23.94 5.34 36.31
C LEU A 163 24.75 6.35 35.50
N GLN A 164 24.39 6.59 34.24
CA GLN A 164 25.04 7.56 33.34
C GLN A 164 24.40 8.96 33.40
N ALA A 165 23.43 9.20 34.29
CA ALA A 165 22.69 10.46 34.42
C ALA A 165 22.04 10.96 33.10
N LYS A 166 21.71 10.03 32.20
CA LYS A 166 20.97 10.29 30.95
C LYS A 166 19.69 9.46 30.99
N PRO A 167 18.59 9.95 31.60
CA PRO A 167 17.36 9.19 31.67
C PRO A 167 16.85 8.88 30.25
N LEU A 168 16.44 7.63 30.02
CA LEU A 168 15.80 7.26 28.77
C LEU A 168 14.45 7.96 28.69
N GLN A 169 14.15 8.61 27.57
CA GLN A 169 12.82 9.11 27.32
C GLN A 169 11.87 7.93 27.17
N THR A 170 10.90 7.88 28.07
CA THR A 170 9.77 6.95 28.09
C THR A 170 8.51 7.80 28.14
N HIS A 171 7.44 7.44 27.44
CA HIS A 171 6.21 8.25 27.25
C HIS A 171 6.31 9.31 26.14
N ILE A 172 6.68 8.89 24.93
CA ILE A 172 6.71 9.74 23.74
C ILE A 172 5.32 9.74 23.10
N PHE A 173 4.78 8.55 22.83
CA PHE A 173 3.52 8.36 22.10
C PHE A 173 2.30 8.35 23.02
N THR A 174 2.11 9.45 23.76
CA THR A 174 0.99 9.63 24.68
C THR A 174 -0.36 9.82 23.96
N ASP A 175 -1.48 9.73 24.69
CA ASP A 175 -2.80 10.09 24.13
C ASP A 175 -2.84 11.54 23.63
N GLN A 176 -2.18 12.43 24.37
CA GLN A 176 -2.10 13.85 24.00
C GLN A 176 -1.28 14.06 22.74
N TYR A 177 -0.21 13.28 22.51
CA TYR A 177 0.55 13.32 21.26
C TYR A 177 -0.38 13.03 20.06
N TYR A 178 -1.11 11.92 20.11
CA TYR A 178 -2.03 11.54 19.02
C TYR A 178 -3.18 12.55 18.85
N LEU A 179 -3.76 13.05 19.94
CA LEU A 179 -4.83 14.05 19.86
C LEU A 179 -4.35 15.37 19.26
N SER A 180 -3.14 15.82 19.62
CA SER A 180 -2.60 17.09 19.11
C SER A 180 -2.39 17.03 17.60
N LEU A 181 -1.84 15.92 17.09
CA LEU A 181 -1.73 15.69 15.65
C LEU A 181 -3.10 15.68 14.95
N ALA A 182 -4.10 15.02 15.54
CA ALA A 182 -5.44 14.94 14.95
C ALA A 182 -6.11 16.32 14.87
N LEU A 183 -5.96 17.16 15.90
CA LEU A 183 -6.47 18.53 15.92
C LEU A 183 -5.78 19.39 14.87
N GLU A 184 -4.45 19.30 14.76
CA GLU A 184 -3.67 20.03 13.76
C GLU A 184 -4.07 19.65 12.33
N LEU A 185 -4.23 18.35 12.05
CA LEU A 185 -4.69 17.87 10.74
C LEU A 185 -6.12 18.32 10.42
N GLN A 186 -7.01 18.36 11.41
CA GLN A 186 -8.36 18.93 11.24
C GLN A 186 -8.28 20.43 10.91
N GLU A 187 -7.43 21.20 11.60
CA GLU A 187 -7.21 22.62 11.33
C GLU A 187 -6.63 22.87 9.93
N MET A 188 -5.77 21.96 9.45
CA MET A 188 -5.25 21.96 8.08
C MET A 188 -6.29 21.61 7.00
N GLY A 189 -7.47 21.13 7.40
CA GLY A 189 -8.60 20.86 6.51
C GLY A 189 -8.82 19.39 6.17
N ALA A 190 -8.34 18.44 6.99
CA ALA A 190 -8.73 17.03 6.86
C ALA A 190 -10.26 16.86 6.90
N ASP A 191 -10.79 15.97 6.06
CA ASP A 191 -12.22 15.64 6.03
C ASP A 191 -12.54 14.45 6.93
N MET A 192 -11.55 13.62 7.28
CA MET A 192 -11.61 12.56 8.29
C MET A 192 -10.20 12.27 8.83
N ILE A 193 -10.13 11.66 10.03
CA ILE A 193 -8.87 11.20 10.64
C ILE A 193 -8.86 9.68 10.77
N SER A 194 -7.82 9.04 10.25
CA SER A 194 -7.57 7.61 10.45
C SER A 194 -6.53 7.39 11.56
N ILE A 195 -6.82 6.51 12.50
CA ILE A 195 -5.78 5.87 13.33
C ILE A 195 -5.22 4.71 12.51
N LYS A 196 -3.94 4.82 12.10
CA LYS A 196 -3.31 3.85 11.21
C LYS A 196 -2.27 3.02 11.94
N ASP A 197 -2.67 1.85 12.43
CA ASP A 197 -1.78 0.87 13.04
C ASP A 197 -1.29 -0.17 12.02
N MET A 198 -0.27 0.20 11.26
CA MET A 198 0.31 -0.63 10.18
C MET A 198 0.93 -1.94 10.64
N ALA A 199 1.21 -2.10 11.94
CA ALA A 199 1.90 -3.27 12.48
C ALA A 199 0.99 -4.11 13.38
N GLY A 200 -0.26 -3.67 13.62
CA GLY A 200 -1.20 -4.34 14.53
C GLY A 200 -0.81 -4.22 16.00
N LEU A 201 0.01 -3.24 16.37
CA LEU A 201 0.58 -3.09 17.72
C LEU A 201 -0.36 -2.40 18.72
N ILE A 202 -1.51 -1.87 18.30
CA ILE A 202 -2.42 -1.16 19.21
C ILE A 202 -3.21 -2.18 20.05
N PRO A 203 -3.06 -2.19 21.38
CA PRO A 203 -3.87 -3.07 22.22
C PRO A 203 -5.33 -2.60 22.26
N PRO A 204 -6.30 -3.48 22.53
CA PRO A 204 -7.71 -3.13 22.48
C PRO A 204 -8.06 -1.91 23.34
N LEU A 205 -7.69 -1.88 24.62
CA LEU A 205 -8.01 -0.75 25.51
C LEU A 205 -7.41 0.56 25.01
N ARG A 206 -6.26 0.51 24.34
CA ARG A 206 -5.64 1.69 23.76
C ARG A 206 -6.44 2.18 22.56
N ALA A 207 -6.87 1.29 21.68
CA ALA A 207 -7.74 1.62 20.54
C ALA A 207 -9.04 2.28 21.01
N GLY A 208 -9.73 1.68 21.99
CA GLY A 208 -10.96 2.23 22.55
C GLY A 208 -10.78 3.61 23.18
N ARG A 209 -9.67 3.81 23.93
CA ARG A 209 -9.33 5.10 24.53
C ARG A 209 -9.06 6.18 23.49
N LEU A 210 -8.26 5.90 22.46
CA LEU A 210 -7.94 6.86 21.41
C LEU A 210 -9.17 7.21 20.58
N VAL A 211 -9.98 6.23 20.19
CA VAL A 211 -11.24 6.48 19.45
C VAL A 211 -12.17 7.37 20.28
N ARG A 212 -12.40 7.03 21.56
CA ARG A 212 -13.25 7.83 22.46
C ARG A 212 -12.71 9.25 22.62
N LEU A 213 -11.38 9.41 22.71
CA LEU A 213 -10.72 10.70 22.82
C LEU A 213 -10.90 11.53 21.54
N PHE A 214 -10.71 10.93 20.36
CA PHE A 214 -10.86 11.61 19.08
C PHE A 214 -12.32 12.01 18.85
N LYS A 215 -13.26 11.09 19.06
CA LYS A 215 -14.71 11.36 18.94
C LYS A 215 -15.21 12.46 19.86
N LYS A 216 -14.54 12.69 21.01
CA LYS A 216 -14.88 13.77 21.92
C LYS A 216 -14.38 15.14 21.46
N ASN A 217 -13.27 15.20 20.73
CA ASN A 217 -12.55 16.45 20.44
C ASN A 217 -12.55 16.84 18.95
N LEU A 218 -12.80 15.89 18.06
CA LEU A 218 -12.88 16.13 16.61
C LEU A 218 -14.34 16.31 16.17
N SER A 219 -14.51 17.13 15.15
CA SER A 219 -15.77 17.38 14.46
C SER A 219 -15.94 16.57 13.18
N ILE A 220 -14.86 15.93 12.72
CA ILE A 220 -14.79 15.08 11.53
C ILE A 220 -14.80 13.58 11.89
N PRO A 221 -15.17 12.69 10.95
CA PRO A 221 -15.21 11.25 11.19
C PRO A 221 -13.85 10.66 11.61
N VAL A 222 -13.91 9.62 12.43
CA VAL A 222 -12.76 8.84 12.89
C VAL A 222 -12.83 7.44 12.28
N ASP A 223 -11.76 7.10 11.57
CA ASP A 223 -11.53 5.79 10.98
C ASP A 223 -10.47 5.02 11.79
N PHE A 224 -10.62 3.70 11.85
CA PHE A 224 -9.72 2.81 12.56
C PHE A 224 -9.18 1.72 11.62
N HIS A 225 -7.87 1.74 11.43
CA HIS A 225 -7.11 0.81 10.61
C HIS A 225 -6.09 0.06 11.47
N THR A 226 -6.10 -1.27 11.39
CA THR A 226 -5.14 -2.14 12.07
C THR A 226 -4.89 -3.43 11.29
N HIS A 227 -3.80 -4.12 11.61
CA HIS A 227 -3.51 -5.48 11.13
C HIS A 227 -3.69 -6.51 12.25
N CYS A 228 -3.88 -7.78 11.90
CA CYS A 228 -4.04 -8.88 12.85
C CYS A 228 -2.72 -9.55 13.27
N THR A 229 -1.57 -9.05 12.81
CA THR A 229 -0.28 -9.78 12.87
C THR A 229 0.11 -10.25 14.26
N PRO A 230 0.09 -9.42 15.32
CA PRO A 230 0.44 -9.86 16.68
C PRO A 230 -0.77 -10.35 17.48
N GLY A 231 -1.94 -10.56 16.84
CA GLY A 231 -3.16 -11.06 17.48
C GLY A 231 -4.05 -10.01 18.15
N TYR A 232 -3.80 -8.71 17.93
CA TYR A 232 -4.65 -7.64 18.48
C TYR A 232 -5.76 -7.18 17.53
N GLY A 233 -5.60 -7.39 16.21
CA GLY A 233 -6.41 -6.73 15.18
C GLY A 233 -7.92 -6.86 15.36
N LEU A 234 -8.46 -8.08 15.54
CA LEU A 234 -9.89 -8.28 15.71
C LEU A 234 -10.43 -7.62 16.98
N ALA A 235 -9.75 -7.85 18.12
CA ALA A 235 -10.13 -7.30 19.41
C ALA A 235 -10.06 -5.76 19.43
N SER A 236 -9.02 -5.18 18.84
CA SER A 236 -8.85 -3.73 18.75
C SER A 236 -9.88 -3.09 17.83
N THR A 237 -10.25 -3.76 16.74
CA THR A 237 -11.33 -3.30 15.85
C THR A 237 -12.69 -3.35 16.58
N LEU A 238 -13.01 -4.44 17.28
CA LEU A 238 -14.23 -4.52 18.09
C LEU A 238 -14.25 -3.42 19.16
N MET A 239 -13.13 -3.17 19.82
CA MET A 239 -13.02 -2.13 20.84
C MET A 239 -13.20 -0.71 20.23
N ALA A 240 -12.67 -0.46 19.04
CA ALA A 240 -12.90 0.79 18.30
C ALA A 240 -14.39 0.99 17.99
N ILE A 241 -15.09 -0.06 17.51
CA ILE A 241 -16.54 -0.03 17.22
C ILE A 241 -17.35 0.27 18.49
N VAL A 242 -17.06 -0.44 19.59
CA VAL A 242 -17.75 -0.23 20.88
C VAL A 242 -17.59 1.21 21.39
N ASN A 243 -16.46 1.84 21.08
CA ASN A 243 -16.15 3.22 21.48
C ASN A 243 -16.54 4.29 20.46
N GLY A 244 -17.22 3.91 19.37
CA GLY A 244 -17.87 4.85 18.45
C GLY A 244 -17.01 5.31 17.27
N ALA A 245 -16.09 4.47 16.78
CA ALA A 245 -15.50 4.67 15.46
C ALA A 245 -16.59 4.83 14.39
N ASP A 246 -16.41 5.75 13.46
CA ASP A 246 -17.38 6.00 12.37
C ASP A 246 -17.14 5.07 11.19
N ILE A 247 -15.85 4.78 10.92
CA ILE A 247 -15.38 3.91 9.85
C ILE A 247 -14.43 2.87 10.47
N VAL A 248 -14.48 1.64 9.96
CA VAL A 248 -13.43 0.65 10.21
C VAL A 248 -12.99 0.03 8.89
N ASP A 249 -11.71 -0.31 8.84
CA ASP A 249 -11.12 -1.06 7.75
C ASP A 249 -11.27 -2.57 7.95
N THR A 250 -11.73 -3.27 6.92
CA THR A 250 -11.88 -4.74 6.94
C THR A 250 -11.43 -5.37 5.63
N ASN A 251 -11.26 -6.68 5.65
CA ASN A 251 -11.00 -7.50 4.46
C ASN A 251 -12.08 -8.58 4.32
N ILE A 252 -12.40 -9.02 3.10
CA ILE A 252 -13.20 -10.23 2.87
C ILE A 252 -12.46 -11.44 3.44
N MET A 253 -13.20 -12.42 4.00
CA MET A 253 -12.67 -13.52 4.81
C MET A 253 -11.41 -14.16 4.23
N SER A 254 -11.42 -14.56 2.95
CA SER A 254 -10.29 -15.22 2.29
C SER A 254 -9.02 -14.39 2.18
N PHE A 255 -9.12 -13.07 2.31
CA PHE A 255 -8.04 -12.08 2.21
C PHE A 255 -7.82 -11.34 3.55
N SER A 256 -8.26 -11.92 4.66
CA SER A 256 -8.19 -11.33 6.01
C SER A 256 -7.35 -12.19 6.98
N GLY A 257 -7.10 -11.65 8.17
CA GLY A 257 -6.31 -12.30 9.23
C GLY A 257 -4.81 -12.31 8.95
N GLY A 258 -4.02 -12.85 9.88
CA GLY A 258 -2.55 -12.88 9.78
C GLY A 258 -1.96 -11.47 9.58
N THR A 259 -1.25 -11.25 8.48
CA THR A 259 -0.69 -9.94 8.12
C THR A 259 -1.72 -8.95 7.54
N ALA A 260 -2.95 -9.36 7.25
CA ALA A 260 -4.03 -8.49 6.79
C ALA A 260 -4.89 -7.95 7.96
N GLY A 261 -5.95 -7.20 7.64
CA GLY A 261 -6.92 -6.70 8.60
C GLY A 261 -7.95 -7.76 9.03
N ALA A 262 -8.89 -7.35 9.88
CA ALA A 262 -9.96 -8.23 10.35
C ALA A 262 -10.96 -8.59 9.24
N SER A 263 -11.54 -9.80 9.33
CA SER A 263 -12.62 -10.26 8.43
C SER A 263 -13.87 -9.39 8.59
N PHE A 264 -14.39 -8.88 7.47
CA PHE A 264 -15.66 -8.16 7.42
C PHE A 264 -16.80 -9.01 7.98
N GLU A 265 -16.86 -10.29 7.62
CA GLU A 265 -17.90 -11.23 8.03
C GLU A 265 -17.92 -11.42 9.55
N ILE A 266 -16.75 -11.53 10.18
CA ILE A 266 -16.66 -11.58 11.65
C ILE A 266 -17.10 -10.24 12.26
N ILE A 267 -16.67 -9.11 11.69
CA ILE A 267 -17.11 -7.79 12.15
C ILE A 267 -18.62 -7.61 12.00
N GLN A 268 -19.22 -8.11 10.92
CA GLN A 268 -20.65 -8.08 10.68
C GLN A 268 -21.40 -8.89 11.74
N LEU A 269 -20.91 -10.09 12.10
CA LEU A 269 -21.47 -10.88 13.20
C LEU A 269 -21.47 -10.13 14.54
N PHE A 270 -20.41 -9.36 14.82
CA PHE A 270 -20.40 -8.46 15.99
C PHE A 270 -21.41 -7.32 15.85
N CYS A 271 -21.50 -6.70 14.68
CA CYS A 271 -22.44 -5.60 14.41
C CYS A 271 -23.90 -6.03 14.55
N ASP A 272 -24.28 -7.20 14.04
CA ASP A 272 -25.63 -7.76 14.14
C ASP A 272 -26.07 -7.90 15.61
N ARG A 273 -25.20 -8.44 16.46
CA ARG A 273 -25.43 -8.61 17.91
C ARG A 273 -25.51 -7.28 18.66
N MET A 274 -24.78 -6.29 18.18
CA MET A 274 -24.83 -4.92 18.72
C MET A 274 -25.93 -4.06 18.10
N ASN A 275 -26.71 -4.59 17.15
CA ASN A 275 -27.71 -3.88 16.36
C ASN A 275 -27.12 -2.62 15.68
N ILE A 276 -25.96 -2.80 15.04
CA ILE A 276 -25.24 -1.79 14.25
C ILE A 276 -25.44 -2.10 12.77
N ASP A 277 -25.95 -1.14 12.02
CA ASP A 277 -26.16 -1.27 10.58
C ASP A 277 -24.88 -0.87 9.82
N THR A 278 -24.38 -1.76 8.97
CA THR A 278 -23.24 -1.51 8.08
C THR A 278 -23.66 -1.06 6.68
N GLY A 279 -24.91 -1.36 6.29
CA GLY A 279 -25.44 -1.12 4.95
C GLY A 279 -24.83 -1.99 3.83
N VAL A 280 -24.00 -2.98 4.15
CA VAL A 280 -23.32 -3.84 3.16
C VAL A 280 -24.24 -5.01 2.77
N ASN A 281 -24.35 -5.27 1.46
CA ASN A 281 -25.13 -6.40 0.94
C ASN A 281 -24.37 -7.72 1.14
N LEU A 282 -24.85 -8.53 2.09
CA LEU A 282 -24.23 -9.79 2.49
C LEU A 282 -24.31 -10.89 1.42
N GLU A 283 -25.32 -10.88 0.54
CA GLU A 283 -25.41 -11.86 -0.55
C GLU A 283 -24.26 -11.66 -1.55
N ALA A 284 -23.91 -10.41 -1.83
CA ALA A 284 -22.77 -10.09 -2.67
C ALA A 284 -21.46 -10.48 -1.99
N VAL A 285 -21.31 -10.23 -0.68
CA VAL A 285 -20.11 -10.62 0.09
C VAL A 285 -19.84 -12.12 0.04
N VAL A 286 -20.87 -12.97 0.21
CA VAL A 286 -20.73 -14.42 0.09
C VAL A 286 -20.21 -14.83 -1.29
N LYS A 287 -20.71 -14.20 -2.36
CA LYS A 287 -20.24 -14.45 -3.73
C LYS A 287 -18.81 -13.95 -3.95
N ILE A 288 -18.47 -12.79 -3.37
CA ILE A 288 -17.11 -12.24 -3.43
C ILE A 288 -16.13 -13.21 -2.78
N ASP A 289 -16.40 -13.68 -1.56
CA ASP A 289 -15.51 -14.62 -0.87
C ASP A 289 -15.32 -15.90 -1.70
N ALA A 290 -16.38 -16.46 -2.28
CA ALA A 290 -16.29 -17.64 -3.13
C ALA A 290 -15.31 -17.45 -4.31
N VAL A 291 -15.40 -16.31 -5.02
CA VAL A 291 -14.48 -15.99 -6.13
C VAL A 291 -13.06 -15.73 -5.60
N LEU A 292 -12.92 -15.05 -4.47
CA LEU A 292 -11.62 -14.77 -3.86
C LEU A 292 -10.92 -16.04 -3.38
N ARG A 293 -11.65 -17.07 -2.94
CA ARG A 293 -11.06 -18.38 -2.60
C ARG A 293 -10.40 -19.02 -3.82
N GLU A 294 -11.06 -18.97 -4.98
CA GLU A 294 -10.47 -19.45 -6.25
C GLU A 294 -9.23 -18.64 -6.62
N ILE A 295 -9.29 -17.31 -6.54
CA ILE A 295 -8.15 -16.44 -6.82
C ILE A 295 -7.00 -16.71 -5.85
N ARG A 296 -7.28 -16.97 -4.57
CA ARG A 296 -6.26 -17.29 -3.58
C ARG A 296 -5.53 -18.60 -3.92
N LEU A 297 -6.23 -19.59 -4.46
CA LEU A 297 -5.60 -20.82 -4.97
C LEU A 297 -4.66 -20.52 -6.15
N GLU A 298 -5.05 -19.62 -7.05
CA GLU A 298 -4.18 -19.14 -8.15
C GLU A 298 -2.95 -18.37 -7.64
N LEU A 299 -3.08 -17.68 -6.50
CA LEU A 299 -2.01 -16.94 -5.84
C LEU A 299 -1.18 -17.79 -4.84
N ALA A 300 -1.38 -19.11 -4.81
CA ALA A 300 -0.79 -19.99 -3.82
C ALA A 300 0.74 -19.93 -3.73
N GLU A 301 1.46 -19.57 -4.81
CA GLU A 301 2.91 -19.35 -4.78
C GLU A 301 3.30 -18.20 -3.84
N PHE A 302 2.52 -17.13 -3.83
CA PHE A 302 2.79 -15.90 -3.10
C PHE A 302 2.14 -15.85 -1.72
N ASP A 303 1.20 -16.77 -1.45
CA ASP A 303 0.47 -16.84 -0.18
C ASP A 303 1.43 -17.07 1.00
N GLN A 304 1.48 -16.11 1.91
CA GLN A 304 2.25 -16.22 3.15
C GLN A 304 1.71 -17.31 4.08
N TYR A 305 0.42 -17.64 4.00
CA TYR A 305 -0.25 -18.59 4.87
C TYR A 305 -0.93 -19.68 4.04
N LYS A 306 -0.45 -20.92 4.13
CA LYS A 306 -1.04 -22.03 3.36
C LYS A 306 -2.38 -22.53 3.91
N GLU A 307 -2.86 -21.90 4.98
CA GLU A 307 -4.12 -22.22 5.65
C GLU A 307 -5.23 -21.28 5.16
N PHE A 308 -6.31 -21.88 4.67
CA PHE A 308 -7.50 -21.14 4.25
C PHE A 308 -8.43 -20.95 5.45
N PRO A 309 -9.04 -19.77 5.61
CA PRO A 309 -10.13 -19.60 6.55
C PRO A 309 -11.22 -20.63 6.30
N LYS A 310 -11.97 -20.99 7.33
CA LYS A 310 -13.10 -21.89 7.21
C LYS A 310 -14.12 -21.31 6.21
N GLU A 311 -14.68 -22.15 5.35
CA GLU A 311 -15.80 -21.73 4.50
C GLU A 311 -17.01 -21.42 5.37
N PHE A 312 -17.56 -20.22 5.20
CA PHE A 312 -18.64 -19.72 6.03
C PHE A 312 -19.56 -18.79 5.24
N ASN A 313 -20.83 -19.17 5.14
CA ASN A 313 -21.88 -18.34 4.58
C ASN A 313 -22.63 -17.63 5.72
N ILE A 314 -22.37 -16.34 5.90
CA ILE A 314 -22.96 -15.51 6.97
C ILE A 314 -24.49 -15.48 6.98
N LEU A 315 -25.15 -15.77 5.85
CA LEU A 315 -26.62 -15.75 5.74
C LEU A 315 -27.28 -17.07 6.15
N THR A 316 -26.61 -18.21 5.96
CA THR A 316 -27.21 -19.53 6.10
C THR A 316 -26.59 -20.37 7.21
N ASP A 317 -25.30 -20.20 7.45
CA ASP A 317 -24.56 -21.06 8.36
C ASP A 317 -24.82 -20.67 9.81
N LYS A 318 -24.99 -21.68 10.65
CA LYS A 318 -25.18 -21.49 12.09
C LYS A 318 -23.87 -21.73 12.81
N LEU A 319 -23.47 -20.76 13.62
CA LEU A 319 -22.36 -20.93 14.54
C LEU A 319 -22.72 -21.97 15.61
N PRO A 320 -21.78 -22.85 16.01
CA PRO A 320 -21.91 -23.67 17.21
C PRO A 320 -22.24 -22.80 18.41
N LYS A 321 -23.00 -23.36 19.36
CA LYS A 321 -23.52 -22.60 20.51
C LYS A 321 -22.42 -21.92 21.32
N ASP A 322 -21.32 -22.63 21.57
CA ASP A 322 -20.16 -22.14 22.30
C ASP A 322 -19.46 -20.99 21.57
N ILE A 323 -19.29 -21.09 20.24
CA ILE A 323 -18.74 -20.00 19.43
C ILE A 323 -19.68 -18.79 19.42
N ASN A 324 -20.99 -19.03 19.27
CA ASN A 324 -21.98 -17.97 19.30
C ASN A 324 -21.97 -17.20 20.64
N GLU A 325 -21.80 -17.91 21.76
CA GLU A 325 -21.66 -17.31 23.10
C GLU A 325 -20.36 -16.49 23.23
N MET A 326 -19.26 -16.88 22.55
CA MET A 326 -18.02 -16.10 22.54
C MET A 326 -18.18 -14.71 21.94
N PHE A 327 -18.99 -14.54 20.90
CA PHE A 327 -19.25 -13.22 20.33
C PHE A 327 -19.92 -12.28 21.35
N GLU A 328 -20.91 -12.78 22.10
CA GLU A 328 -21.58 -12.02 23.17
C GLU A 328 -20.61 -11.68 24.31
N LEU A 329 -19.77 -12.65 24.71
CA LEU A 329 -18.75 -12.44 25.74
C LEU A 329 -17.71 -11.40 25.32
N ALA A 330 -17.20 -11.48 24.08
CA ALA A 330 -16.24 -10.50 23.57
C ALA A 330 -16.84 -9.07 23.56
N ILE A 331 -18.10 -8.92 23.15
CA ILE A 331 -18.81 -7.62 23.24
C ILE A 331 -18.91 -7.15 24.69
N ALA A 332 -19.26 -8.03 25.62
CA ALA A 332 -19.36 -7.69 27.05
C ALA A 332 -18.01 -7.29 27.64
N TYR A 333 -16.94 -8.01 27.30
CA TYR A 333 -15.57 -7.70 27.72
C TYR A 333 -15.06 -6.40 27.12
N ALA A 334 -15.35 -6.11 25.85
CA ALA A 334 -15.04 -4.82 25.23
C ALA A 334 -15.76 -3.67 25.94
N LYS A 335 -17.06 -3.81 26.25
CA LYS A 335 -17.83 -2.79 26.97
C LYS A 335 -17.41 -2.57 28.42
N SER A 336 -16.81 -3.58 29.05
CA SER A 336 -16.35 -3.54 30.44
C SER A 336 -14.84 -3.37 30.59
N ASP A 337 -14.15 -3.04 29.49
CA ASP A 337 -12.70 -2.79 29.46
C ASP A 337 -11.86 -3.98 30.01
N LYS A 338 -12.32 -5.22 29.81
CA LYS A 338 -11.59 -6.46 30.20
C LYS A 338 -10.70 -6.96 29.06
N GLU A 339 -9.51 -6.39 28.93
CA GLU A 339 -8.61 -6.61 27.78
C GLU A 339 -8.17 -8.07 27.59
N GLU A 340 -7.69 -8.73 28.65
CA GLU A 340 -7.14 -10.09 28.56
C GLU A 340 -8.22 -11.11 28.18
N ASP A 341 -9.40 -10.98 28.79
CA ASP A 341 -10.56 -11.81 28.48
C ASP A 341 -11.05 -11.57 27.04
N LEU A 342 -11.05 -10.31 26.59
CA LEU A 342 -11.38 -9.94 25.22
C LEU A 342 -10.40 -10.55 24.22
N LEU A 343 -9.10 -10.40 24.43
CA LEU A 343 -8.05 -10.95 23.56
C LEU A 343 -8.16 -12.47 23.47
N THR A 344 -8.29 -13.14 24.61
CA THR A 344 -8.44 -14.61 24.66
C THR A 344 -9.70 -15.06 23.92
N THR A 345 -10.80 -14.32 24.07
CA THR A 345 -12.07 -14.67 23.40
C THR A 345 -12.00 -14.44 21.89
N CYS A 346 -11.44 -13.32 21.43
CA CYS A 346 -11.24 -13.03 20.01
C CYS A 346 -10.30 -14.02 19.35
N SER A 347 -9.18 -14.39 19.99
CA SER A 347 -8.25 -15.41 19.49
C SER A 347 -8.97 -16.75 19.28
N ARG A 348 -9.83 -17.17 20.22
CA ARG A 348 -10.63 -18.41 20.05
C ARG A 348 -11.63 -18.33 18.90
N ILE A 349 -12.21 -17.15 18.64
CA ILE A 349 -13.05 -16.92 17.47
C ILE A 349 -12.22 -17.04 16.19
N GLU A 350 -11.05 -16.39 16.12
CA GLU A 350 -10.15 -16.47 14.96
C GLU A 350 -9.68 -17.91 14.69
N SER A 351 -9.27 -18.65 15.71
CA SER A 351 -8.89 -20.06 15.56
C SER A 351 -10.07 -20.94 15.08
N TYR A 352 -11.32 -20.67 15.48
CA TYR A 352 -12.48 -21.40 14.96
C TYR A 352 -12.67 -21.21 13.44
N PHE A 353 -12.40 -20.00 12.95
CA PHE A 353 -12.42 -19.68 11.53
C PHE A 353 -11.13 -20.05 10.81
N ASN A 354 -10.20 -20.75 11.46
CA ASN A 354 -8.93 -21.20 10.88
C ASN A 354 -8.08 -20.05 10.33
N PHE A 355 -8.07 -18.90 11.04
CA PHE A 355 -7.14 -17.82 10.75
C PHE A 355 -5.75 -18.14 11.30
N PRO A 356 -4.68 -17.58 10.69
CA PRO A 356 -3.33 -17.79 11.16
C PRO A 356 -3.13 -17.34 12.61
N GLU A 357 -2.39 -18.14 13.37
CA GLU A 357 -2.01 -17.80 14.73
C GLU A 357 -1.15 -16.53 14.80
N PRO A 358 -1.21 -15.76 15.90
CA PRO A 358 -0.42 -14.55 16.09
C PRO A 358 1.09 -14.74 15.91
N ASP A 359 1.76 -13.80 15.26
CA ASP A 359 3.22 -13.75 15.18
C ASP A 359 3.80 -13.15 16.47
N GLU A 360 4.16 -14.03 17.40
CA GLU A 360 4.79 -13.65 18.67
C GLU A 360 6.11 -12.87 18.47
N LYS A 361 6.82 -13.03 17.35
CA LYS A 361 8.06 -12.26 17.10
C LYS A 361 7.76 -10.80 16.81
N VAL A 362 6.71 -10.52 16.03
CA VAL A 362 6.27 -9.14 15.76
C VAL A 362 5.79 -8.48 17.05
N LYS A 363 5.07 -9.24 17.88
CA LYS A 363 4.58 -8.79 19.18
C LYS A 363 5.71 -8.50 20.18
N GLU A 364 6.69 -9.40 20.30
CA GLU A 364 7.83 -9.25 21.22
C GLU A 364 8.83 -8.19 20.76
N ALA A 365 9.11 -8.12 19.45
CA ALA A 365 10.08 -7.19 18.90
C ALA A 365 9.49 -5.80 18.62
N GLU A 366 8.17 -5.66 18.60
CA GLU A 366 7.45 -4.42 18.25
C GLU A 366 7.92 -3.84 16.89
N VAL A 367 8.33 -4.71 15.97
CA VAL A 367 8.76 -4.34 14.61
C VAL A 367 7.82 -4.93 13.57
N PRO A 368 7.53 -4.20 12.48
CA PRO A 368 6.73 -4.74 11.39
C PRO A 368 7.35 -6.02 10.79
N GLY A 369 6.53 -7.02 10.44
CA GLY A 369 7.00 -8.29 9.88
C GLY A 369 7.87 -8.12 8.62
N GLY A 370 7.50 -7.19 7.74
CA GLY A 370 8.30 -6.87 6.54
C GLY A 370 9.70 -6.33 6.88
N MET A 371 9.83 -5.54 7.95
CA MET A 371 11.14 -5.08 8.45
C MET A 371 11.97 -6.25 8.97
N TYR A 372 11.37 -7.15 9.75
CA TYR A 372 12.03 -8.35 10.27
C TYR A 372 12.59 -9.23 9.13
N SER A 373 11.75 -9.59 8.16
CA SER A 373 12.13 -10.45 7.03
C SER A 373 13.24 -9.85 6.18
N ASN A 374 13.21 -8.53 5.93
CA ASN A 374 14.25 -7.83 5.18
C ASN A 374 15.60 -7.82 5.92
N MET A 375 15.61 -7.55 7.23
CA MET A 375 16.83 -7.62 8.03
C MET A 375 17.42 -9.04 8.03
N LEU A 376 16.57 -10.05 8.20
CA LEU A 376 17.00 -11.45 8.15
C LEU A 376 17.59 -11.81 6.79
N ALA A 377 16.97 -11.40 5.68
CA ALA A 377 17.48 -11.62 4.33
C ALA A 377 18.86 -10.97 4.13
N GLN A 378 19.03 -9.73 4.59
CA GLN A 378 20.31 -9.04 4.54
C GLN A 378 21.40 -9.77 5.35
N LEU A 379 21.09 -10.20 6.57
CA LEU A 379 22.03 -10.96 7.40
C LEU A 379 22.38 -12.32 6.77
N LYS A 380 21.42 -13.03 6.16
CA LYS A 380 21.65 -14.27 5.41
C LYS A 380 22.57 -14.06 4.21
N GLN A 381 22.34 -13.00 3.43
CA GLN A 381 23.20 -12.67 2.28
C GLN A 381 24.65 -12.44 2.71
N LEU A 382 24.85 -11.85 3.89
CA LEU A 382 26.17 -11.60 4.48
C LEU A 382 26.73 -12.81 5.27
N LYS A 383 25.96 -13.90 5.43
CA LYS A 383 26.31 -15.05 6.29
C LYS A 383 26.56 -14.65 7.75
N LEU A 384 25.74 -13.73 8.26
CA LEU A 384 25.81 -13.12 9.60
C LEU A 384 24.52 -13.29 10.41
N GLU A 385 23.74 -14.34 10.15
CA GLU A 385 22.45 -14.63 10.78
C GLU A 385 22.52 -14.64 12.31
N LYS A 386 23.67 -15.05 12.86
CA LYS A 386 23.96 -15.03 14.30
C LYS A 386 23.84 -13.63 14.95
N LEU A 387 23.89 -12.55 14.15
CA LEU A 387 23.75 -11.18 14.63
C LEU A 387 22.29 -10.73 14.75
N LEU A 388 21.32 -11.55 14.34
CA LEU A 388 19.90 -11.17 14.38
C LEU A 388 19.43 -10.80 15.79
N PRO A 389 19.70 -11.58 16.87
CA PRO A 389 19.27 -11.21 18.22
C PRO A 389 19.82 -9.84 18.61
N ARG A 390 21.11 -9.61 18.33
CA ARG A 390 21.76 -8.34 18.64
C ARG A 390 21.21 -7.18 17.82
N THR A 391 20.86 -7.42 16.56
CA THR A 391 20.21 -6.43 15.69
C THR A 391 18.89 -5.98 16.30
N LEU A 392 18.05 -6.92 16.74
CA LEU A 392 16.76 -6.61 17.38
C LEU A 392 16.94 -5.79 18.67
N GLU A 393 17.94 -6.11 19.48
CA GLU A 393 18.28 -5.33 20.69
C GLU A 393 18.75 -3.89 20.41
N LEU A 394 19.32 -3.64 19.22
CA LEU A 394 19.82 -2.33 18.83
C LEU A 394 18.73 -1.43 18.24
N ILE A 395 17.67 -1.98 17.66
CA ILE A 395 16.57 -1.23 17.02
C ILE A 395 16.02 -0.11 17.92
N PRO A 396 15.66 -0.36 19.20
CA PRO A 396 15.15 0.71 20.07
C PRO A 396 16.13 1.89 20.23
N SER A 397 17.43 1.61 20.28
CA SER A 397 18.46 2.67 20.37
C SER A 397 18.60 3.42 19.06
N VAL A 398 18.72 2.71 17.94
CA VAL A 398 18.86 3.34 16.62
C VAL A 398 17.65 4.19 16.29
N ARG A 399 16.46 3.72 16.66
CA ARG A 399 15.20 4.44 16.55
C ARG A 399 15.21 5.73 17.38
N MET A 400 15.59 5.66 18.66
CA MET A 400 15.69 6.84 19.52
C MET A 400 16.73 7.84 19.04
N ASP A 401 17.91 7.37 18.64
CA ASP A 401 18.99 8.23 18.13
C ASP A 401 18.56 8.99 16.87
N ALA A 402 17.62 8.43 16.09
CA ALA A 402 17.04 9.05 14.90
C ALA A 402 15.76 9.87 15.15
N GLY A 403 15.47 10.26 16.40
CA GLY A 403 14.29 11.08 16.73
C GLY A 403 12.99 10.28 16.91
N CYS A 404 13.10 8.96 17.08
CA CYS A 404 12.01 8.04 17.34
C CYS A 404 10.87 8.05 16.30
N PRO A 405 11.13 7.88 15.00
CA PRO A 405 10.05 7.83 14.01
C PRO A 405 9.14 6.60 14.21
N PRO A 406 7.85 6.66 13.83
CA PRO A 406 7.04 5.46 13.61
C PRO A 406 7.75 4.49 12.67
N LEU A 407 7.63 3.18 12.90
CA LEU A 407 8.24 2.16 12.04
C LEU A 407 7.29 1.78 10.89
N VAL A 408 7.17 2.67 9.90
CA VAL A 408 6.37 2.45 8.68
C VAL A 408 7.28 2.63 7.45
N THR A 409 6.84 2.31 6.24
CA THR A 409 7.65 2.54 5.05
C THR A 409 7.82 4.05 4.80
N PRO A 410 9.06 4.60 4.66
CA PRO A 410 10.35 3.90 4.57
C PRO A 410 11.14 3.82 5.89
N THR A 411 10.72 4.51 6.95
CA THR A 411 11.46 4.64 8.22
C THR A 411 11.77 3.29 8.89
N SER A 412 10.89 2.30 8.80
CA SER A 412 11.14 0.94 9.29
C SER A 412 12.35 0.30 8.64
N GLN A 413 12.47 0.39 7.32
CA GLN A 413 13.62 -0.12 6.56
C GLN A 413 14.89 0.65 6.91
N ILE A 414 14.81 1.98 7.03
CA ILE A 414 15.95 2.84 7.34
C ILE A 414 16.54 2.47 8.72
N VAL A 415 15.69 2.37 9.74
CA VAL A 415 16.10 2.00 11.09
C VAL A 415 16.61 0.56 11.14
N GLY A 416 15.94 -0.38 10.45
CA GLY A 416 16.34 -1.79 10.43
C GLY A 416 17.71 -2.02 9.78
N VAL A 417 17.93 -1.46 8.59
CA VAL A 417 19.22 -1.54 7.88
C VAL A 417 20.32 -0.90 8.73
N GLN A 418 20.04 0.24 9.37
CA GLN A 418 21.03 0.87 10.23
C GLN A 418 21.32 0.02 11.49
N ALA A 419 20.32 -0.63 12.09
CA ALA A 419 20.53 -1.54 13.21
C ALA A 419 21.41 -2.74 12.83
N VAL A 420 21.22 -3.30 11.61
CA VAL A 420 22.11 -4.35 11.07
C VAL A 420 23.54 -3.82 10.96
N ASN A 421 23.74 -2.63 10.38
CA ASN A 421 25.07 -2.02 10.28
C ASN A 421 25.71 -1.80 11.66
N CYS A 422 24.95 -1.34 12.64
CA CYS A 422 25.42 -1.18 14.02
C CYS A 422 25.83 -2.51 14.67
N ALA A 423 25.08 -3.59 14.46
CA ALA A 423 25.45 -4.92 14.94
C ALA A 423 26.74 -5.44 14.28
N ILE A 424 26.91 -5.16 12.98
CA ILE A 424 28.11 -5.52 12.23
C ILE A 424 29.32 -4.73 12.75
N ASP A 425 29.20 -3.42 12.94
CA ASP A 425 30.26 -2.56 13.49
C ASP A 425 30.74 -3.10 14.84
N GLU A 426 29.79 -3.39 15.75
CA GLU A 426 30.09 -3.93 17.08
C GLU A 426 30.78 -5.31 17.00
N SER A 427 30.32 -6.18 16.09
CA SER A 427 30.95 -7.50 15.88
C SER A 427 32.39 -7.43 15.37
N LYS A 428 32.78 -6.31 14.75
CA LYS A 428 34.14 -6.02 14.27
C LYS A 428 34.98 -5.23 15.27
N GLY A 429 34.43 -4.92 16.46
CA GLY A 429 35.09 -4.05 17.43
C GLY A 429 35.18 -2.58 16.99
N GLN A 430 34.37 -2.17 16.01
CA GLN A 430 34.32 -0.79 15.52
C GLN A 430 33.31 0.02 16.36
N PRO A 431 33.51 1.35 16.48
CA PRO A 431 32.50 2.21 17.09
C PRO A 431 31.15 2.09 16.38
N ILE A 432 30.06 2.06 17.14
CA ILE A 432 28.71 2.04 16.57
C ILE A 432 28.48 3.30 15.71
N TYR A 433 27.85 3.10 14.56
CA TYR A 433 27.66 4.10 13.49
C TYR A 433 28.94 4.43 12.72
N THR A 434 29.89 3.49 12.64
CA THR A 434 31.00 3.58 11.69
C THR A 434 30.46 3.43 10.27
N THR A 435 29.62 2.42 10.06
CA THR A 435 28.91 2.21 8.79
C THR A 435 27.53 2.85 8.86
N LYS A 436 27.25 3.79 7.94
CA LYS A 436 25.99 4.53 7.89
C LYS A 436 25.33 4.36 6.54
N SER A 437 24.05 4.01 6.50
CA SER A 437 23.30 4.08 5.25
C SER A 437 23.00 5.53 4.89
N ILE A 438 23.02 5.87 3.61
CA ILE A 438 22.67 7.22 3.15
C ILE A 438 21.27 7.63 3.61
N GLN A 439 20.33 6.69 3.64
CA GLN A 439 18.96 6.92 4.05
C GLN A 439 18.88 7.28 5.55
N PHE A 440 19.68 6.62 6.40
CA PHE A 440 19.77 6.96 7.82
C PHE A 440 20.43 8.32 8.03
N VAL A 441 21.48 8.64 7.27
CA VAL A 441 22.11 9.96 7.30
C VAL A 441 21.10 11.05 6.95
N ASN A 442 20.31 10.85 5.88
CA ASN A 442 19.27 11.80 5.46
C ASN A 442 18.15 11.96 6.48
N LEU A 443 17.72 10.88 7.13
CA LEU A 443 16.74 10.93 8.22
C LEU A 443 17.26 11.78 9.37
N VAL A 444 18.47 11.48 9.86
CA VAL A 444 19.10 12.23 10.97
C VAL A 444 19.33 13.70 10.60
N LYS A 445 19.67 13.97 9.34
CA LYS A 445 19.85 15.32 8.80
C LYS A 445 18.55 16.15 8.79
N GLY A 446 17.38 15.50 8.71
CA GLY A 446 16.08 16.16 8.60
C GLY A 446 15.51 16.22 7.18
N ILE A 447 16.13 15.54 6.21
CA ILE A 447 15.71 15.60 4.79
C ILE A 447 14.25 15.16 4.61
N TYR A 448 13.76 14.24 5.45
CA TYR A 448 12.40 13.71 5.38
C TYR A 448 11.36 14.53 6.14
N GLY A 449 11.76 15.54 6.92
CA GLY A 449 10.86 16.28 7.82
C GLY A 449 11.21 16.09 9.30
N LYS A 450 10.31 16.58 10.15
CA LYS A 450 10.46 16.59 11.61
C LYS A 450 10.11 15.23 12.20
N THR A 451 10.98 14.73 13.06
CA THR A 451 10.75 13.50 13.81
C THR A 451 9.95 13.78 15.10
N PRO A 452 9.25 12.78 15.68
CA PRO A 452 8.47 12.96 16.91
C PRO A 452 9.28 13.55 18.08
N LEU A 453 10.57 13.25 18.13
CA LEU A 453 11.53 13.88 19.02
C LEU A 453 12.62 14.60 18.21
N PRO A 454 13.13 15.75 18.68
CA PRO A 454 14.29 16.37 18.05
C PRO A 454 15.52 15.45 18.16
N VAL A 455 16.26 15.32 17.06
CA VAL A 455 17.54 14.61 17.06
C VAL A 455 18.59 15.43 17.81
N ASP A 456 19.38 14.77 18.66
CA ASP A 456 20.48 15.41 19.39
C ASP A 456 21.47 16.10 18.41
N PRO A 457 21.77 17.40 18.59
CA PRO A 457 22.60 18.14 17.64
C PRO A 457 24.03 17.59 17.47
N GLU A 458 24.63 17.02 18.53
CA GLU A 458 25.96 16.43 18.45
C GLU A 458 25.93 15.08 17.73
N PHE A 459 24.89 14.28 17.97
CA PHE A 459 24.64 13.06 17.19
C PHE A 459 24.41 13.40 15.73
N ARG A 460 23.57 14.40 15.43
CA ARG A 460 23.31 14.85 14.04
C ARG A 460 24.61 15.27 13.36
N TYR A 461 25.46 16.03 14.05
CA TYR A 461 26.76 16.43 13.50
C TYR A 461 27.66 15.22 13.24
N LYS A 462 27.74 14.26 14.16
CA LYS A 462 28.51 13.02 13.98
C LYS A 462 28.02 12.20 12.77
N ILE A 463 26.71 12.14 12.55
CA ILE A 463 26.11 11.30 11.50
C ILE A 463 26.10 11.99 10.14
N ALA A 464 25.66 13.25 10.09
CA ALA A 464 25.33 13.99 8.87
C ALA A 464 26.20 15.24 8.62
N GLY A 465 27.10 15.60 9.53
CA GLY A 465 27.99 16.75 9.38
C GLY A 465 27.34 18.12 9.63
N VAL A 466 26.10 18.15 10.11
CA VAL A 466 25.35 19.38 10.44
C VAL A 466 24.73 19.27 11.83
N LYS A 467 24.63 20.38 12.56
CA LYS A 467 23.96 20.42 13.89
C LYS A 467 22.47 20.73 13.78
N GLU A 468 22.15 21.67 12.90
CA GLU A 468 20.78 22.09 12.64
C GLU A 468 20.09 21.15 11.64
N GLU A 469 18.78 21.03 11.80
CA GLU A 469 17.94 20.29 10.87
C GLU A 469 17.98 20.93 9.48
N THR A 470 18.15 20.12 8.44
CA THR A 470 18.20 20.57 7.05
C THR A 470 17.12 19.84 6.26
N PRO A 471 15.91 20.41 6.13
CA PRO A 471 14.84 19.82 5.34
C PRO A 471 15.23 19.75 3.86
N TYR A 472 14.57 18.86 3.11
CA TYR A 472 14.73 18.81 1.66
C TYR A 472 14.32 20.15 1.04
N ASP A 473 15.16 20.67 0.15
CA ASP A 473 14.88 21.88 -0.61
C ASP A 473 14.41 21.48 -2.02
N PRO A 474 13.10 21.68 -2.33
CA PRO A 474 12.52 21.28 -3.61
C PRO A 474 13.16 21.96 -4.82
N ARG A 475 13.93 23.04 -4.65
CA ARG A 475 14.66 23.69 -5.75
C ARG A 475 15.77 22.81 -6.34
N PHE A 476 16.22 21.80 -5.60
CA PHE A 476 17.17 20.80 -6.10
C PHE A 476 16.49 19.60 -6.76
N TYR A 477 15.16 19.57 -6.81
CA TYR A 477 14.43 18.55 -7.53
C TYR A 477 14.76 18.59 -9.02
N LYS A 478 14.98 17.42 -9.60
CA LYS A 478 15.16 17.24 -11.04
C LYS A 478 14.13 16.25 -11.53
N ARG A 479 13.33 16.69 -12.50
CA ARG A 479 12.40 15.83 -13.22
C ARG A 479 13.15 14.71 -13.94
N GLN A 480 12.50 13.57 -14.08
CA GLN A 480 13.03 12.46 -14.85
C GLN A 480 13.00 12.78 -16.34
N GLU A 481 13.96 12.21 -17.07
CA GLU A 481 14.03 12.39 -18.51
C GLU A 481 12.94 11.56 -19.21
N ASN A 482 12.31 12.14 -20.24
CA ASN A 482 11.37 11.47 -21.12
C ASN A 482 11.98 11.40 -22.54
N PRO A 483 12.87 10.42 -22.81
CA PRO A 483 13.61 10.34 -24.08
C PRO A 483 12.70 10.02 -25.27
N VAL A 484 13.18 10.34 -26.47
CA VAL A 484 12.55 9.99 -27.75
C VAL A 484 13.30 8.81 -28.35
N PHE A 485 12.57 7.77 -28.74
CA PHE A 485 13.12 6.60 -29.44
C PHE A 485 12.92 6.74 -30.95
N HIS A 486 13.99 7.08 -31.66
CA HIS A 486 13.95 7.23 -33.12
C HIS A 486 13.75 5.89 -33.84
N GLU A 487 14.23 4.81 -33.26
CA GLU A 487 14.09 3.43 -33.75
C GLU A 487 12.63 2.91 -33.70
N TYR A 488 11.77 3.52 -32.89
CA TYR A 488 10.35 3.14 -32.73
C TYR A 488 9.42 4.22 -33.32
N GLY A 489 9.82 4.86 -34.41
CA GLY A 489 8.99 5.86 -35.10
C GLY A 489 9.05 7.26 -34.47
N GLY A 490 10.04 7.57 -33.63
CA GLY A 490 10.23 8.91 -33.06
C GLY A 490 9.27 9.25 -31.92
N VAL A 491 8.76 8.23 -31.22
CA VAL A 491 7.86 8.41 -30.08
C VAL A 491 8.62 8.65 -28.77
N LYS A 492 7.99 9.34 -27.83
CA LYS A 492 8.50 9.52 -26.47
C LYS A 492 8.32 8.25 -25.64
N LEU A 493 9.15 8.07 -24.60
CA LEU A 493 9.01 7.00 -23.62
C LEU A 493 7.68 7.06 -22.87
N ALA A 494 7.32 8.22 -22.34
CA ALA A 494 6.02 8.50 -21.73
C ALA A 494 5.17 9.34 -22.68
N ALA A 495 3.95 8.86 -22.95
CA ALA A 495 3.05 9.49 -23.92
C ALA A 495 2.21 10.64 -23.33
N ASP A 496 1.96 10.63 -22.02
CA ASP A 496 1.13 11.61 -21.33
C ASP A 496 1.62 11.90 -19.91
N GLU A 497 0.93 12.81 -19.21
CA GLU A 497 1.27 13.19 -17.84
C GLU A 497 1.21 12.01 -16.86
N LYS A 498 0.31 11.03 -17.06
CA LYS A 498 0.19 9.87 -16.17
C LYS A 498 1.43 8.99 -16.27
N GLU A 499 1.93 8.75 -17.47
CA GLU A 499 3.17 8.00 -17.70
C GLU A 499 4.40 8.80 -17.27
N GLU A 500 4.42 10.12 -17.46
CA GLU A 500 5.48 10.99 -16.90
C GLU A 500 5.51 10.91 -15.37
N LEU A 501 4.36 10.92 -14.70
CA LEU A 501 4.28 10.73 -13.25
C LEU A 501 4.79 9.35 -12.82
N LEU A 502 4.59 8.29 -13.62
CA LEU A 502 5.19 6.99 -13.32
C LEU A 502 6.72 7.04 -13.36
N LEU A 503 7.30 7.78 -14.31
CA LEU A 503 8.75 8.02 -14.34
C LEU A 503 9.19 8.78 -13.08
N GLU A 504 8.50 9.84 -12.69
CA GLU A 504 8.85 10.62 -11.48
C GLU A 504 8.78 9.79 -10.19
N LEU A 505 7.79 8.91 -10.08
CA LEU A 505 7.52 8.14 -8.87
C LEU A 505 8.33 6.83 -8.80
N PHE A 506 8.58 6.20 -9.95
CA PHE A 506 9.24 4.89 -10.05
C PHE A 506 10.23 4.82 -11.24
N PRO A 507 11.30 5.64 -11.27
CA PRO A 507 12.07 5.89 -12.49
C PRO A 507 12.53 4.63 -13.23
N ALA A 508 13.22 3.72 -12.54
CA ALA A 508 13.75 2.51 -13.16
C ALA A 508 12.64 1.55 -13.64
N VAL A 509 11.58 1.38 -12.82
CA VAL A 509 10.50 0.43 -13.11
C VAL A 509 9.62 0.93 -14.23
N ALA A 510 9.25 2.21 -14.18
CA ALA A 510 8.46 2.86 -15.19
C ALA A 510 9.23 2.93 -16.52
N TYR A 511 10.53 3.20 -16.50
CA TYR A 511 11.34 3.19 -17.72
C TYR A 511 11.28 1.82 -18.42
N ASP A 512 11.57 0.74 -17.70
CA ASP A 512 11.57 -0.62 -18.28
C ASP A 512 10.16 -1.07 -18.71
N PHE A 513 9.13 -0.67 -17.98
CA PHE A 513 7.74 -0.94 -18.31
C PHE A 513 7.29 -0.18 -19.56
N LEU A 514 7.49 1.14 -19.61
CA LEU A 514 7.08 1.98 -20.72
C LEU A 514 7.86 1.67 -21.99
N LYS A 515 9.17 1.39 -21.89
CA LYS A 515 9.97 0.99 -23.05
C LYS A 515 9.43 -0.28 -23.70
N ARG A 516 9.10 -1.31 -22.91
CA ARG A 516 8.48 -2.54 -23.43
C ARG A 516 7.15 -2.27 -24.13
N ARG A 517 6.34 -1.33 -23.62
CA ARG A 517 5.08 -0.94 -24.27
C ARG A 517 5.31 -0.20 -25.58
N VAL A 518 6.27 0.72 -25.63
CA VAL A 518 6.65 1.41 -26.87
C VAL A 518 7.09 0.40 -27.92
N GLU A 519 7.97 -0.53 -27.55
CA GLU A 519 8.44 -1.61 -28.44
C GLU A 519 7.28 -2.48 -28.93
N GLN A 520 6.40 -2.92 -28.02
CA GLN A 520 5.25 -3.75 -28.39
C GLN A 520 4.29 -3.01 -29.33
N ASN A 521 3.94 -1.76 -29.03
CA ASN A 521 3.05 -0.96 -29.88
C ASN A 521 3.64 -0.75 -31.28
N TYR A 522 4.95 -0.57 -31.37
CA TYR A 522 5.65 -0.43 -32.64
C TYR A 522 5.62 -1.74 -33.46
N LEU A 523 5.86 -2.89 -32.81
CA LEU A 523 5.75 -4.20 -33.46
C LEU A 523 4.31 -4.51 -33.92
N ASP A 524 3.32 -4.18 -33.08
CA ASP A 524 1.91 -4.37 -33.42
C ASP A 524 1.50 -3.50 -34.62
N GLU A 525 2.03 -2.28 -34.71
CA GLU A 525 1.82 -1.39 -35.86
C GLU A 525 2.45 -1.97 -37.14
N ILE A 526 3.68 -2.49 -37.07
CA ILE A 526 4.33 -3.16 -38.21
C ILE A 526 3.50 -4.36 -38.66
N HIS A 527 3.09 -5.23 -37.74
CA HIS A 527 2.27 -6.39 -38.06
C HIS A 527 0.94 -5.99 -38.69
N ARG A 528 0.29 -4.93 -38.18
CA ARG A 528 -0.95 -4.39 -38.79
C ARG A 528 -0.72 -3.95 -40.24
N ILE A 529 0.35 -3.18 -40.49
CA ILE A 529 0.69 -2.72 -41.85
C ILE A 529 0.98 -3.90 -42.76
N GLU A 530 1.68 -4.93 -42.28
CA GLU A 530 1.95 -6.14 -43.05
C GLU A 530 0.69 -6.96 -43.33
N ASP A 531 -0.21 -7.09 -42.37
CA ASP A 531 -1.48 -7.79 -42.52
C ASP A 531 -2.40 -7.06 -43.51
N GLU A 532 -2.43 -5.72 -43.46
CA GLU A 532 -3.12 -4.89 -44.45
C GLU A 532 -2.55 -5.09 -45.86
N LYS A 533 -1.22 -5.09 -46.02
CA LYS A 533 -0.55 -5.37 -47.31
C LYS A 533 -0.89 -6.78 -47.81
N ARG A 534 -0.87 -7.78 -46.94
CA ARG A 534 -1.24 -9.17 -47.28
C ARG A 534 -2.71 -9.26 -47.71
N ALA A 535 -3.61 -8.62 -46.99
CA ALA A 535 -5.04 -8.59 -47.34
C ALA A 535 -5.28 -7.94 -48.71
N ILE A 536 -4.60 -6.83 -49.03
CA ILE A 536 -4.66 -6.19 -50.35
C ILE A 536 -4.13 -7.14 -51.43
N PHE A 537 -2.97 -7.75 -51.21
CA PHE A 537 -2.38 -8.69 -52.17
C PHE A 537 -3.28 -9.90 -52.43
N GLU A 538 -3.87 -10.48 -51.38
CA GLU A 538 -4.80 -11.60 -51.51
C GLU A 538 -6.08 -11.20 -52.24
N ALA A 539 -6.63 -10.02 -51.97
CA ALA A 539 -7.79 -9.49 -52.69
C ALA A 539 -7.47 -9.27 -54.18
N GLU A 540 -6.31 -8.72 -54.51
CA GLU A 540 -5.86 -8.54 -55.89
C GLU A 540 -5.66 -9.88 -56.61
N LYS A 541 -5.07 -10.87 -55.92
CA LYS A 541 -4.90 -12.23 -56.45
C LYS A 541 -6.25 -12.90 -56.73
N GLN A 542 -7.19 -12.83 -55.80
CA GLN A 542 -8.54 -13.38 -55.99
C GLN A 542 -9.28 -12.69 -57.14
N ALA A 543 -9.19 -11.36 -57.23
CA ALA A 543 -9.75 -10.60 -58.34
C ALA A 543 -9.12 -11.01 -59.68
N TYR A 544 -7.80 -11.22 -59.72
CA TYR A 544 -7.11 -11.72 -60.91
C TYR A 544 -7.55 -13.14 -61.27
N GLU A 545 -7.68 -14.05 -60.30
CA GLU A 545 -8.10 -15.44 -60.54
C GLU A 545 -9.50 -15.53 -61.17
N GLN A 546 -10.40 -14.61 -60.82
CA GLN A 546 -11.77 -14.51 -61.36
C GLN A 546 -11.87 -13.99 -62.80
N LEU A 547 -10.78 -13.41 -63.35
CA LEU A 547 -10.76 -12.93 -64.74
C LEU A 547 -10.79 -14.09 -65.75
N SER A 548 -11.43 -13.87 -66.88
CA SER A 548 -11.38 -14.77 -68.05
C SER A 548 -9.98 -14.82 -68.68
N PRO A 549 -9.65 -15.84 -69.49
CA PRO A 549 -8.34 -15.94 -70.14
C PRO A 549 -7.97 -14.71 -71.00
N GLU A 550 -8.93 -14.13 -71.72
CA GLU A 550 -8.73 -12.94 -72.57
C GLU A 550 -8.46 -11.67 -71.73
N GLU A 551 -9.12 -11.53 -70.58
CA GLU A 551 -8.90 -10.41 -69.65
C GLU A 551 -7.54 -10.50 -68.95
N LYS A 552 -7.09 -11.72 -68.61
CA LYS A 552 -5.75 -11.96 -68.06
C LYS A 552 -4.66 -11.59 -69.06
N GLU A 553 -4.82 -11.97 -70.33
CA GLU A 553 -3.90 -11.62 -71.41
C GLU A 553 -3.81 -10.10 -71.61
N LYS A 554 -4.95 -9.40 -71.63
CA LYS A 554 -4.98 -7.94 -71.74
C LYS A 554 -4.27 -7.25 -70.56
N ARG A 555 -4.54 -7.70 -69.32
CA ARG A 555 -3.89 -7.14 -68.11
C ARG A 555 -2.38 -7.37 -68.10
N LEU A 556 -1.92 -8.53 -68.59
CA LEU A 556 -0.49 -8.82 -68.74
C LEU A 556 0.16 -7.88 -69.76
N ILE A 557 -0.47 -7.68 -70.92
CA ILE A 557 0.04 -6.77 -71.97
C ILE A 557 0.10 -5.33 -71.44
N GLU A 558 -0.97 -4.83 -70.82
CA GLU A 558 -0.97 -3.49 -70.20
C GLU A 558 0.12 -3.35 -69.13
N GLY A 559 0.28 -4.38 -68.28
CA GLY A 559 1.36 -4.45 -67.30
C GLY A 559 2.74 -4.33 -67.95
N LEU A 560 3.03 -5.11 -68.99
CA LEU A 560 4.32 -5.08 -69.70
C LEU A 560 4.63 -3.72 -70.35
N TYR A 561 3.62 -3.01 -70.87
CA TYR A 561 3.80 -1.69 -71.49
C TYR A 561 3.98 -0.55 -70.47
N HIS A 562 3.45 -0.70 -69.26
CA HIS A 562 3.49 0.32 -68.21
C HIS A 562 4.41 -0.02 -67.04
N TYR A 563 5.05 -1.19 -67.07
CA TYR A 563 6.07 -1.57 -66.10
C TYR A 563 7.29 -0.65 -66.28
N ASP A 564 7.74 -0.05 -65.18
CA ASP A 564 8.94 0.78 -65.20
C ASP A 564 10.17 -0.13 -65.22
N TRP A 565 10.74 -0.33 -66.41
CA TRP A 565 11.87 -1.23 -66.65
C TRP A 565 13.21 -0.65 -66.19
N THR A 566 13.23 0.57 -65.64
CA THR A 566 14.41 1.20 -65.05
C THR A 566 14.36 1.11 -63.52
N THR A 567 15.02 0.10 -62.95
CA THR A 567 15.28 0.05 -61.50
C THR A 567 16.37 1.07 -61.16
N GLU A 568 16.01 2.15 -60.47
CA GLU A 568 16.99 2.92 -59.69
C GLU A 568 17.32 2.15 -58.41
N ASP A 569 18.61 1.89 -58.20
CA ASP A 569 19.17 1.28 -57.00
C ASP A 569 18.66 1.98 -55.73
N GLY A 570 17.93 1.24 -54.87
CA GLY A 570 17.52 1.78 -53.58
C GLY A 570 16.60 0.90 -52.72
N ASP A 571 16.02 -0.18 -53.25
CA ASP A 571 15.10 -1.03 -52.47
C ASP A 571 15.79 -2.32 -52.01
N THR A 572 16.51 -2.24 -50.89
CA THR A 572 17.03 -3.41 -50.17
C THR A 572 15.98 -3.95 -49.22
N LEU A 573 14.88 -4.49 -49.72
CA LEU A 573 14.06 -5.48 -48.99
C LEU A 573 13.52 -6.51 -49.98
N GLY A 574 14.20 -7.66 -50.02
CA GLY A 574 13.83 -8.80 -50.84
C GLY A 574 12.47 -9.35 -50.44
N HIS A 575 11.49 -9.18 -51.32
CA HIS A 575 10.29 -10.00 -51.38
C HIS A 575 10.49 -11.12 -52.40
N SER A 576 10.59 -12.35 -51.90
CA SER A 576 10.25 -13.61 -52.59
C SER A 576 9.66 -14.57 -51.57
#